data_AF-A0A1Z5TLX3-F1
#
_entry.id   AF-A0A1Z5TLX3-F1
#
_cell.length_a   1.000
_cell.length_b   1.000
_cell.length_c   1.000
_cell.angle_alpha   90.00
_cell.angle_beta   90.00
_cell.angle_gamma   90.00
#
_symmetry.space_group_name_H-M   'P 1'
#
loop_
_entity.id
_entity.type
_entity.pdbx_description
1 polymer ?
#
loop_
_entity_poly.entity_id
_entity_poly.type
_entity_poly.pdbx_seq_one_letter_code
_entity_poly.pdbx_strand_id
1 'polypeptide(L)'
;MTCNITGGRKHPLLHILNSDLASAHFLVRKMQAPPAYEGMLIHAVLHRVEGDYRNAEAWYGDVFHGEEQECGGKGCLERCWGGGREGLERCLGFVRRVEGLRKKNVPVGKGDGGREGSGQGGYDERSELEDLERESRREIEALVGWCVERFGTGKCEDATQVWVRDREEVREMKKKMVVGGEGWRQF
;
A
#
# COMPACT_ATOMS: atom_id res chain seq x y z
N MET A 1 12.33 4.35 -25.19
CA MET A 1 12.64 3.57 -23.97
C MET A 1 11.56 2.52 -23.82
N THR A 2 11.92 1.24 -23.92
CA THR A 2 11.00 0.10 -23.77
C THR A 2 10.71 -0.12 -22.28
N CYS A 3 9.45 -0.26 -21.90
CA CYS A 3 9.04 -0.59 -20.54
C CYS A 3 8.38 -1.98 -20.56
N ASN A 4 9.08 -2.98 -20.02
CA ASN A 4 8.46 -4.26 -19.70
C ASN A 4 7.67 -4.08 -18.40
N ILE A 5 6.33 -4.08 -18.49
CA ILE A 5 5.47 -4.05 -17.31
C ILE A 5 5.54 -5.39 -16.54
N THR A 6 5.98 -6.47 -17.19
CA THR A 6 6.02 -7.82 -16.60
C THR A 6 7.36 -8.56 -16.75
N GLY A 7 8.28 -8.06 -17.59
CA GLY A 7 9.59 -8.67 -17.85
C GLY A 7 10.77 -7.84 -17.34
N GLY A 8 10.92 -7.73 -16.02
CA GLY A 8 12.15 -7.22 -15.39
C GLY A 8 12.07 -5.79 -14.81
N ARG A 9 12.13 -5.74 -13.47
CA ARG A 9 12.71 -4.65 -12.66
C ARG A 9 11.97 -3.31 -12.50
N LYS A 10 10.69 -3.16 -12.89
CA LYS A 10 9.98 -1.87 -12.74
C LYS A 10 8.57 -1.94 -12.13
N HIS A 11 8.28 -2.96 -11.34
CA HIS A 11 7.02 -3.02 -10.59
C HIS A 11 7.29 -2.68 -9.11
N PRO A 12 6.65 -1.66 -8.52
CA PRO A 12 6.91 -1.26 -7.13
C PRO A 12 6.71 -2.40 -6.13
N LEU A 13 5.73 -3.28 -6.34
CA LEU A 13 5.49 -4.44 -5.47
C LEU A 13 6.69 -5.40 -5.46
N LEU A 14 7.40 -5.57 -6.58
CA LEU A 14 8.62 -6.39 -6.61
C LEU A 14 9.73 -5.76 -5.76
N HIS A 15 9.85 -4.44 -5.78
CA HIS A 15 10.82 -3.71 -4.95
C HIS A 15 10.46 -3.83 -3.46
N ILE A 16 9.18 -3.75 -3.11
CA ILE A 16 8.69 -4.01 -1.74
C ILE A 16 9.03 -5.44 -1.29
N LEU A 17 8.75 -6.45 -2.12
CA LEU A 17 9.05 -7.85 -1.80
C LEU A 17 10.56 -8.13 -1.67
N ASN A 18 11.41 -7.34 -2.34
CA ASN A 18 12.86 -7.41 -2.23
C ASN A 18 13.44 -6.45 -1.16
N SER A 19 12.59 -5.80 -0.36
CA SER A 19 13.00 -4.79 0.65
C SER A 19 13.74 -3.57 0.08
N ASP A 20 13.65 -3.30 -1.22
CA ASP A 20 14.16 -2.09 -1.87
C ASP A 20 13.11 -0.96 -1.80
N LEU A 21 12.87 -0.48 -0.59
CA LEU A 21 11.80 0.50 -0.32
C LEU A 21 12.08 1.86 -0.98
N ALA A 22 13.36 2.22 -1.18
CA ALA A 22 13.74 3.45 -1.85
C ALA A 22 13.33 3.46 -3.33
N SER A 23 13.60 2.35 -4.05
CA SER A 23 13.15 2.19 -5.43
C SER A 23 11.62 2.10 -5.52
N ALA A 24 10.97 1.43 -4.56
CA ALA A 24 9.51 1.40 -4.50
C ALA A 24 8.93 2.81 -4.40
N HIS A 25 9.38 3.61 -3.41
CA HIS A 25 9.01 5.02 -3.23
C HIS A 25 9.20 5.84 -4.49
N PHE A 26 10.37 5.72 -5.13
CA PHE A 26 10.68 6.47 -6.33
C PHE A 26 9.66 6.21 -7.45
N LEU A 27 9.24 4.96 -7.62
CA LEU A 27 8.27 4.57 -8.63
C LEU A 27 6.85 5.06 -8.28
N VAL A 28 6.40 4.88 -7.03
CA VAL A 28 5.03 5.23 -6.63
C VAL A 28 4.78 6.73 -6.50
N ARG A 29 5.82 7.57 -6.35
CA ARG A 29 5.70 9.05 -6.40
C ARG A 29 5.07 9.56 -7.70
N LYS A 30 5.22 8.83 -8.80
CA LYS A 30 4.58 9.20 -10.07
C LYS A 30 3.10 8.84 -10.13
N MET A 31 2.62 8.01 -9.20
CA MET A 31 1.26 7.49 -9.14
C MET A 31 0.62 7.79 -7.76
N GLN A 32 0.92 8.97 -7.20
CA GLN A 32 0.55 9.37 -5.83
C GLN A 32 -0.75 10.19 -5.74
N ALA A 33 -1.52 10.24 -6.84
CA ALA A 33 -2.74 11.01 -6.96
C ALA A 33 -3.70 10.37 -7.98
N PRO A 34 -5.01 10.67 -7.93
CA PRO A 34 -5.98 10.25 -8.92
C PRO A 34 -5.54 10.59 -10.36
N PRO A 35 -5.92 9.76 -11.35
CA PRO A 35 -6.71 8.53 -11.23
C PRO A 35 -5.86 7.26 -10.98
N ALA A 36 -4.61 7.40 -10.51
CA ALA A 36 -3.67 6.28 -10.36
C ALA A 36 -3.84 5.54 -9.01
N TYR A 37 -5.06 5.06 -8.75
CA TYR A 37 -5.45 4.45 -7.47
C TYR A 37 -4.62 3.22 -7.11
N GLU A 38 -4.20 2.43 -8.10
CA GLU A 38 -3.30 1.30 -7.87
C GLU A 38 -1.96 1.75 -7.30
N GLY A 39 -1.40 2.87 -7.78
CA GLY A 39 -0.15 3.40 -7.25
C GLY A 39 -0.30 3.99 -5.86
N MET A 40 -1.46 4.59 -5.58
CA MET A 40 -1.83 5.08 -4.25
C MET A 40 -1.98 3.91 -3.26
N LEU A 41 -2.61 2.80 -3.68
CA LEU A 41 -2.76 1.59 -2.87
C LEU A 41 -1.42 0.90 -2.61
N ILE A 42 -0.53 0.84 -3.61
CA ILE A 42 0.85 0.38 -3.42
C ILE A 42 1.59 1.28 -2.41
N HIS A 43 1.37 2.60 -2.43
CA HIS A 43 1.92 3.52 -1.43
C HIS A 43 1.44 3.17 -0.01
N ALA A 44 0.16 2.80 0.15
CA ALA A 44 -0.37 2.34 1.43
C ALA A 44 0.37 1.10 1.93
N VAL A 45 0.57 0.10 1.05
CA VAL A 45 1.33 -1.12 1.36
C VAL A 45 2.79 -0.79 1.73
N LEU A 46 3.42 0.13 1.00
CA LEU A 46 4.79 0.57 1.25
C LEU A 46 4.94 1.17 2.66
N HIS A 47 4.10 2.14 3.02
CA HIS A 47 4.14 2.75 4.35
C HIS A 47 3.81 1.75 5.47
N ARG A 48 2.93 0.78 5.20
CA ARG A 48 2.66 -0.32 6.15
C ARG A 48 3.91 -1.17 6.41
N VAL A 49 4.67 -1.50 5.36
CA VAL A 49 5.93 -2.28 5.47
C VAL A 49 7.01 -1.47 6.20
N GLU A 50 7.08 -0.15 5.99
CA GLU A 50 7.96 0.75 6.75
C GLU A 50 7.54 0.88 8.23
N GLY A 51 6.28 0.56 8.51
CA GLY A 51 5.65 0.71 9.80
C GLY A 51 5.23 2.14 10.14
N ASP A 52 5.02 2.96 9.11
CA ASP A 52 4.30 4.23 9.17
C ASP A 52 2.79 3.95 8.99
N TYR A 53 2.19 3.39 10.04
CA TYR A 53 0.82 2.88 9.99
C TYR A 53 -0.23 3.97 9.81
N ARG A 54 -0.02 5.15 10.41
CA ARG A 54 -0.94 6.28 10.26
C ARG A 54 -1.02 6.75 8.82
N ASN A 55 0.13 6.84 8.16
CA ASN A 55 0.19 7.24 6.76
C ASN A 55 -0.38 6.13 5.87
N ALA A 56 -0.10 4.86 6.18
CA ALA A 56 -0.74 3.72 5.49
C ALA A 56 -2.27 3.79 5.57
N GLU A 57 -2.86 3.98 6.76
CA GLU A 57 -4.31 4.15 6.94
C GLU A 57 -4.86 5.33 6.13
N ALA A 58 -4.15 6.47 6.10
CA ALA A 58 -4.54 7.63 5.30
C ALA A 58 -4.56 7.32 3.79
N TRP A 59 -3.55 6.61 3.29
CA TRP A 59 -3.51 6.18 1.88
C TRP A 59 -4.64 5.21 1.53
N TYR A 60 -4.96 4.24 2.39
CA TYR A 60 -6.12 3.37 2.20
C TYR A 60 -7.44 4.16 2.12
N GLY A 61 -7.60 5.14 3.01
CA GLY A 61 -8.77 6.04 3.01
C GLY A 61 -8.87 6.88 1.74
N ASP A 62 -7.76 7.47 1.29
CA ASP A 62 -7.69 8.27 0.06
C ASP A 62 -8.08 7.43 -1.17
N VAL A 63 -7.60 6.18 -1.26
CA VAL A 63 -7.99 5.26 -2.34
C VAL A 63 -9.49 4.94 -2.27
N PHE A 64 -10.00 4.60 -1.08
CA PHE A 64 -11.42 4.29 -0.89
C PHE A 64 -12.32 5.43 -1.37
N HIS A 65 -12.08 6.65 -0.88
CA HIS A 65 -12.90 7.80 -1.22
C HIS A 65 -12.78 8.21 -2.69
N GLY A 66 -11.57 8.14 -3.26
CA GLY A 66 -11.36 8.44 -4.67
C GLY A 66 -12.03 7.43 -5.59
N GLU A 67 -11.91 6.13 -5.32
CA GLU A 67 -12.59 5.08 -6.08
C GLU A 67 -14.12 5.16 -5.92
N GLU A 68 -14.63 5.46 -4.72
CA GLU A 68 -16.06 5.71 -4.48
C GLU A 68 -16.59 6.85 -5.37
N GLN A 69 -15.85 7.95 -5.44
CA GLN A 69 -16.23 9.13 -6.22
C GLN A 69 -16.09 8.93 -7.74
N GLU A 70 -15.01 8.31 -8.22
CA GLU A 70 -14.69 8.25 -9.65
C GLU A 70 -15.19 6.99 -10.35
N CYS A 71 -15.25 5.85 -9.67
CA CYS A 71 -15.68 4.58 -10.26
C CYS A 71 -16.78 3.85 -9.47
N GLY A 72 -17.45 4.54 -8.54
CA GLY A 72 -18.53 3.96 -7.73
C GLY A 72 -18.04 2.83 -6.81
N GLY A 73 -16.78 2.91 -6.38
CA GLY A 73 -16.11 1.93 -5.52
C GLY A 73 -15.48 0.75 -6.25
N LYS A 74 -15.70 0.64 -7.58
CA LYS A 74 -15.26 -0.50 -8.40
C LYS A 74 -13.80 -0.36 -8.84
N GLY A 75 -12.89 -0.51 -7.88
CA GLY A 75 -11.46 -0.33 -8.12
C GLY A 75 -10.56 -1.40 -7.52
N CYS A 76 -9.30 -1.05 -7.36
CA CYS A 76 -8.26 -1.95 -6.88
C CYS A 76 -8.41 -2.24 -5.38
N LEU A 77 -8.96 -1.31 -4.59
CA LEU A 77 -9.21 -1.55 -3.16
C LEU A 77 -10.32 -2.56 -2.95
N GLU A 78 -11.43 -2.41 -3.68
CA GLU A 78 -12.53 -3.39 -3.65
C GLU A 78 -12.03 -4.79 -4.02
N ARG A 79 -11.17 -4.90 -5.03
CA ARG A 79 -10.57 -6.18 -5.43
C ARG A 79 -9.76 -6.83 -4.31
N CYS A 80 -9.06 -6.04 -3.49
CA CYS A 80 -8.17 -6.53 -2.44
C CYS A 80 -8.90 -6.84 -1.12
N TRP A 81 -9.89 -6.01 -0.76
CA TRP A 81 -10.50 -6.00 0.58
C TRP A 81 -12.03 -6.11 0.56
N GLY A 82 -12.65 -6.17 -0.61
CA GLY A 82 -14.10 -6.14 -0.81
C GLY A 82 -14.66 -4.72 -0.87
N GLY A 83 -15.91 -4.59 -1.32
CA GLY A 83 -16.52 -3.28 -1.61
C GLY A 83 -17.06 -2.55 -0.38
N GLY A 84 -17.25 -1.25 -0.55
CA GLY A 84 -17.91 -0.37 0.43
C GLY A 84 -17.13 -0.19 1.73
N ARG A 85 -17.82 0.35 2.75
CA ARG A 85 -17.22 0.66 4.06
C ARG A 85 -16.69 -0.58 4.78
N GLU A 86 -17.32 -1.74 4.60
CA GLU A 86 -16.80 -2.99 5.16
C GLU A 86 -15.42 -3.37 4.61
N GLY A 87 -15.16 -3.09 3.32
CA GLY A 87 -13.86 -3.31 2.72
C GLY A 87 -12.78 -2.44 3.34
N LEU A 88 -13.08 -1.14 3.52
CA LEU A 88 -12.21 -0.21 4.21
C LEU A 88 -11.96 -0.63 5.67
N GLU A 89 -13.00 -1.01 6.42
CA GLU A 89 -12.86 -1.48 7.80
C GLU A 89 -11.97 -2.72 7.90
N ARG A 90 -12.09 -3.67 6.97
CA ARG A 90 -11.20 -4.85 6.91
C ARG A 90 -9.74 -4.46 6.69
N CYS A 91 -9.46 -3.54 5.75
CA CYS A 91 -8.08 -3.14 5.47
C CYS A 91 -7.45 -2.34 6.62
N LEU A 92 -8.20 -1.44 7.25
CA LEU A 92 -7.73 -0.68 8.41
C LEU A 92 -7.56 -1.60 9.64
N GLY A 93 -8.48 -2.53 9.84
CA GLY A 93 -8.37 -3.57 10.87
C GLY A 93 -7.12 -4.41 10.70
N PHE A 94 -6.77 -4.77 9.46
CA PHE A 94 -5.51 -5.45 9.15
C PHE A 94 -4.29 -4.61 9.54
N VAL A 95 -4.24 -3.31 9.18
CA VAL A 95 -3.13 -2.42 9.55
C VAL A 95 -2.93 -2.36 11.06
N ARG A 96 -4.02 -2.29 11.83
CA ARG A 96 -3.98 -2.25 13.30
C ARG A 96 -3.46 -3.55 13.91
N ARG A 97 -3.82 -4.70 13.34
CA ARG A 97 -3.28 -6.01 13.76
C ARG A 97 -1.78 -6.11 13.50
N VAL A 98 -1.32 -5.68 12.31
CA VAL A 98 0.11 -5.60 11.97
C VAL A 98 0.87 -4.69 12.94
N GLU A 99 0.34 -3.49 13.21
CA GLU A 99 0.94 -2.57 14.19
C GLU A 99 1.02 -3.20 15.59
N GLY A 100 -0.06 -3.85 16.03
CA GLY A 100 -0.12 -4.54 17.32
C GLY A 100 0.94 -5.63 17.46
N LEU A 101 1.09 -6.48 16.44
CA LEU A 101 2.10 -7.54 16.45
C LEU A 101 3.53 -6.96 16.45
N ARG A 102 3.79 -5.90 15.66
CA ARG A 102 5.11 -5.25 15.67
C ARG A 102 5.45 -4.65 17.04
N LYS A 103 4.50 -3.99 17.69
CA LYS A 103 4.69 -3.41 19.04
C LYS A 103 5.03 -4.47 20.10
N LYS A 104 4.43 -5.66 20.00
CA LYS A 104 4.74 -6.81 20.87
C LYS A 104 6.16 -7.35 20.65
N ASN A 105 6.65 -7.31 19.41
CA ASN A 105 7.95 -7.84 19.00
C ASN A 105 9.13 -6.87 19.16
N VAL A 106 8.89 -5.59 19.48
CA VAL A 106 9.98 -4.66 19.81
C VAL A 106 10.44 -4.95 21.25
N PRO A 107 11.71 -5.27 21.50
CA PRO A 107 12.22 -5.37 22.86
C PRO A 107 12.04 -4.00 23.51
N VAL A 108 11.16 -3.91 24.50
CA VAL A 108 11.05 -2.73 25.36
C VAL A 108 12.44 -2.54 25.95
N GLY A 109 13.08 -1.39 25.65
CA GLY A 109 14.41 -1.08 26.16
C GLY A 109 14.43 -1.31 27.67
N LYS A 110 15.44 -2.04 28.16
CA LYS A 110 15.66 -2.31 29.59
C LYS A 110 15.56 -1.01 30.39
N GLY A 111 14.39 -0.75 30.97
CA GLY A 111 14.24 0.02 32.19
C GLY A 111 14.22 -0.99 33.32
N ASP A 112 15.18 -0.88 34.24
CA ASP A 112 15.23 -1.68 35.46
C ASP A 112 13.89 -1.62 36.19
N GLY A 113 13.20 -2.76 36.24
CA GLY A 113 11.89 -2.87 36.85
C GLY A 113 11.28 -4.23 36.52
N GLY A 114 11.74 -5.24 37.25
CA GLY A 114 11.32 -6.62 37.08
C GLY A 114 9.80 -6.76 36.98
N ARG A 115 9.35 -7.38 35.90
CA ARG A 115 8.04 -8.03 35.84
C ARG A 115 8.21 -9.38 35.19
N GLU A 116 7.86 -10.41 35.96
CA GLU A 116 7.89 -11.82 35.61
C GLU A 116 7.15 -12.04 34.29
N GLY A 117 7.86 -12.61 33.31
CA GLY A 117 7.31 -12.99 32.03
C GLY A 117 6.35 -14.17 32.19
N SER A 118 5.05 -13.91 32.04
CA SER A 118 4.07 -14.95 31.80
C SER A 118 4.27 -15.49 30.38
N GLY A 119 4.97 -16.61 30.27
CA GLY A 119 5.23 -17.34 29.03
C GLY A 119 3.97 -17.98 28.44
N GLN A 120 3.11 -17.18 27.83
CA GLN A 120 1.84 -17.60 27.21
C GLN A 120 1.64 -17.05 25.79
N GLY A 121 2.68 -16.52 25.13
CA GLY A 121 2.56 -15.85 23.82
C GLY A 121 2.86 -16.70 22.57
N GLY A 122 3.49 -17.87 22.70
CA GLY A 122 4.15 -18.50 21.55
C GLY A 122 3.25 -19.11 20.46
N TYR A 123 2.08 -19.66 20.80
CA TYR A 123 1.20 -20.31 19.82
C TYR A 123 0.24 -19.32 19.17
N ASP A 124 -0.37 -18.45 19.96
CA ASP A 124 -1.30 -17.42 19.51
C ASP A 124 -0.61 -16.39 18.60
N GLU A 125 0.60 -15.94 18.94
CA GLU A 125 1.35 -15.00 18.11
C GLU A 125 1.83 -15.61 16.79
N ARG A 126 2.18 -16.90 16.78
CA ARG A 126 2.56 -17.59 15.54
C ARG A 126 1.37 -17.76 14.62
N SER A 127 0.21 -18.14 15.16
CA SER A 127 -1.04 -18.23 14.40
C SER A 127 -1.44 -16.86 13.84
N GLU A 128 -1.35 -15.80 14.65
CA GLU A 128 -1.64 -14.44 14.20
C GLU A 128 -0.65 -13.97 13.11
N LEU A 129 0.63 -14.30 13.23
CA LEU A 129 1.62 -14.00 12.20
C LEU A 129 1.29 -14.72 10.89
N GLU A 130 1.00 -16.02 10.93
CA GLU A 130 0.62 -16.82 9.76
C GLU A 130 -0.67 -16.29 9.10
N ASP A 131 -1.63 -15.83 9.92
CA ASP A 131 -2.84 -15.16 9.46
C ASP A 131 -2.53 -13.84 8.75
N LEU A 132 -1.70 -12.98 9.36
CA LEU A 132 -1.32 -11.71 8.77
C LEU A 132 -0.51 -11.88 7.47
N GLU A 133 0.38 -12.87 7.40
CA GLU A 133 1.12 -13.20 6.19
C GLU A 133 0.18 -13.65 5.06
N ARG A 134 -0.80 -14.51 5.39
CA ARG A 134 -1.81 -14.96 4.42
C ARG A 134 -2.64 -13.79 3.89
N GLU A 135 -3.08 -12.89 4.76
CA GLU A 135 -3.85 -11.72 4.36
C GLU A 135 -3.04 -10.72 3.54
N SER A 136 -1.78 -10.46 3.94
CA SER A 136 -0.88 -9.61 3.16
C SER A 136 -0.60 -10.19 1.78
N ARG A 137 -0.43 -11.52 1.69
CA ARG A 137 -0.26 -12.22 0.40
C ARG A 137 -1.50 -12.07 -0.47
N ARG A 138 -2.69 -12.31 0.10
CA ARG A 138 -3.97 -12.16 -0.60
C ARG A 138 -4.13 -10.76 -1.21
N GLU A 139 -3.80 -9.72 -0.44
CA GLU A 139 -3.85 -8.34 -0.95
C GLU A 139 -2.88 -8.12 -2.11
N ILE A 140 -1.62 -8.55 -1.98
CA ILE A 140 -0.61 -8.36 -3.02
C ILE A 140 -1.01 -9.12 -4.30
N GLU A 141 -1.47 -10.37 -4.17
CA GLU A 141 -1.92 -11.18 -5.30
C GLU A 141 -3.15 -10.58 -5.98
N ALA A 142 -4.12 -10.10 -5.20
CA ALA A 142 -5.31 -9.43 -5.74
C ALA A 142 -4.97 -8.13 -6.47
N LEU A 143 -4.04 -7.33 -5.92
CA LEU A 143 -3.58 -6.09 -6.52
C LEU A 143 -2.79 -6.33 -7.81
N VAL A 144 -1.90 -7.34 -7.83
CA VAL A 144 -1.21 -7.77 -9.04
C VAL A 144 -2.22 -8.26 -10.08
N GLY A 145 -3.19 -9.09 -9.68
CA GLY A 145 -4.26 -9.57 -10.55
C GLY A 145 -5.04 -8.42 -11.18
N TRP A 146 -5.42 -7.42 -10.38
CA TRP A 146 -6.09 -6.22 -10.88
C TRP A 146 -5.22 -5.44 -11.88
N CYS A 147 -3.94 -5.25 -11.58
CA CYS A 147 -3.01 -4.58 -12.49
C CYS A 147 -2.88 -5.34 -13.82
N VAL A 148 -2.78 -6.66 -13.76
CA VAL A 148 -2.69 -7.53 -14.94
C VAL A 148 -3.96 -7.45 -15.78
N GLU A 149 -5.15 -7.49 -15.16
CA GLU A 149 -6.42 -7.36 -15.86
C GLU A 149 -6.57 -5.99 -16.54
N ARG A 150 -6.15 -4.90 -15.86
CA ARG A 150 -6.30 -3.53 -16.36
C ARG A 150 -5.27 -3.14 -17.42
N PHE A 151 -4.01 -3.50 -17.21
CA PHE A 151 -2.89 -3.02 -18.03
C PHE A 151 -2.31 -4.11 -18.96
N GLY A 152 -2.73 -5.35 -18.77
CA GLY A 152 -2.19 -6.49 -19.49
C GLY A 152 -0.77 -6.87 -19.07
N THR A 153 -0.25 -7.93 -19.70
CA THR A 153 1.12 -8.43 -19.47
C THR A 153 2.06 -8.19 -20.65
N GLY A 154 1.55 -7.52 -21.70
CA GLY A 154 2.31 -7.25 -22.92
C GLY A 154 3.51 -6.33 -22.65
N LYS A 155 4.56 -6.51 -23.45
CA LYS A 155 5.69 -5.59 -23.47
C LYS A 155 5.24 -4.25 -24.05
N CYS A 156 5.46 -3.16 -23.32
CA CYS A 156 5.24 -1.81 -23.85
C CYS A 156 6.49 -1.38 -24.62
N GLU A 157 6.43 -1.48 -25.95
CA GLU A 157 7.55 -1.16 -26.85
C GLU A 157 7.85 0.35 -26.89
N ASP A 158 6.80 1.15 -26.82
CA ASP A 158 6.89 2.61 -26.70
C ASP A 158 6.16 3.10 -25.46
N ALA A 159 6.94 3.30 -24.39
CA ALA A 159 6.41 3.83 -23.15
C ALA A 159 6.27 5.36 -23.18
N THR A 160 6.57 6.09 -24.26
CA THR A 160 6.51 7.57 -24.23
C THR A 160 5.11 8.13 -23.98
N GLN A 161 4.06 7.40 -24.37
CA GLN A 161 2.66 7.75 -24.13
C GLN A 161 2.12 7.26 -22.78
N VAL A 162 2.84 6.36 -22.11
CA VAL A 162 2.51 5.81 -20.77
C VAL A 162 3.33 6.50 -19.68
N TRP A 163 4.59 6.81 -20.01
CA TRP A 163 5.54 7.61 -19.27
C TRP A 163 5.43 9.07 -19.70
N VAL A 164 4.28 9.68 -19.42
CA VAL A 164 4.08 11.10 -19.71
C VAL A 164 4.52 11.91 -18.49
N ARG A 165 5.43 12.86 -18.71
CA ARG A 165 5.72 13.97 -17.79
C ARG A 165 4.39 14.51 -17.25
N ASP A 166 4.23 14.55 -15.92
CA ASP A 166 2.97 14.96 -15.25
C ASP A 166 2.30 16.12 -16.00
N ARG A 167 1.09 15.87 -16.54
CA ARG A 167 0.25 16.95 -17.08
C ARG A 167 0.06 17.98 -15.97
N GLU A 168 -0.02 19.27 -16.33
CA GLU A 168 -0.02 20.35 -15.34
C GLU A 168 -1.11 20.16 -14.28
N GLU A 169 -2.29 19.70 -14.68
CA GLU A 169 -3.41 19.33 -13.79
C GLU A 169 -3.03 18.25 -12.76
N VAL A 170 -2.41 17.16 -13.20
CA VAL A 170 -1.93 16.08 -12.31
C VAL A 170 -0.82 16.58 -11.40
N ARG A 171 0.05 17.49 -11.89
CA ARG A 171 1.11 18.10 -11.08
C ARG A 171 0.52 19.01 -9.99
N GLU A 172 -0.49 19.81 -10.31
CA GLU A 172 -1.15 20.68 -9.34
C GLU A 172 -1.98 19.86 -8.34
N MET A 173 -2.66 18.79 -8.77
CA MET A 173 -3.29 17.83 -7.84
C MET A 173 -2.27 17.19 -6.89
N LYS A 174 -1.12 16.73 -7.42
CA LYS A 174 -0.01 16.21 -6.59
C LYS A 174 0.49 17.25 -5.60
N LYS A 175 0.66 18.50 -6.01
CA LYS A 175 1.08 19.58 -5.11
C LYS A 175 0.03 19.89 -4.04
N LYS A 176 -1.25 19.94 -4.39
CA LYS A 176 -2.36 20.14 -3.44
C LYS A 176 -2.44 19.02 -2.41
N MET A 177 -2.20 17.79 -2.85
CA MET A 177 -2.13 16.61 -1.98
C MET A 177 -0.88 16.58 -1.09
N VAL A 178 0.25 17.14 -1.52
CA VAL A 178 1.53 17.11 -0.77
C VAL A 178 1.75 18.36 0.11
N VAL A 179 1.31 19.53 -0.34
CA VAL A 179 1.59 20.85 0.27
C VAL A 179 0.31 21.58 0.67
N GLY A 180 -0.80 21.33 -0.02
CA GLY A 180 -2.03 22.12 0.12
C GLY A 180 -2.98 21.68 1.25
N GLY A 181 -2.75 20.53 1.88
CA GLY A 181 -3.65 20.01 2.92
C GLY A 181 -5.07 19.71 2.43
N GLU A 182 -5.30 19.68 1.11
CA GLU A 182 -6.59 19.34 0.49
C GLU A 182 -6.86 17.82 0.50
N GLY A 183 -5.86 17.02 0.88
CA GLY A 183 -6.03 15.60 1.24
C GLY A 183 -5.93 15.42 2.74
N TRP A 184 -6.46 14.32 3.28
CA TRP A 184 -6.40 13.97 4.71
C TRP A 184 -4.98 13.74 5.26
N ARG A 185 -3.96 13.92 4.40
CA ARG A 185 -2.54 13.71 4.68
C ARG A 185 -1.90 14.98 5.24
N GLN A 186 -1.16 14.84 6.34
CA GLN A 186 -0.21 15.84 6.84
C GLN A 186 1.17 15.17 6.76
N PHE A 187 2.10 15.80 6.04
CA PHE A 187 3.50 15.35 5.92
C PHE A 187 4.40 16.14 6.87
#